data_AF-A0A4Y7SMH2-F1
#
_entry.id   AF-A0A4Y7SMH2-F1
#
_cell.length_a   1.000
_cell.length_b   1.000
_cell.length_c   1.000
_cell.angle_alpha   90.00
_cell.angle_beta   90.00
_cell.angle_gamma   90.00
#
_symmetry.space_group_name_H-M   'P 1'
#
loop_
_entity.id
_entity.type
_entity.pdbx_description
1 polymer ?
#
loop_
_entity_poly.entity_id
_entity_poly.type
_entity_poly.pdbx_seq_one_letter_code
_entity_poly.pdbx_strand_id
1 'polypeptide(L)'
;MLRGRKREIAKRLLFKSRAKLVYDRITHTRFTTLYFFVALFSCVVLSSLQSVLLFDNTNAVNILENVVNQADVPPHITMFMDNHIQVCDHIPGHVKDVCSIVIDLSPEAVVASSTSTTVGRPLERRAHDDYDDEDTASFQSKPHSGSTTLNSSIASPYPLSCVYSLSWLEEVLHDSQREDVATLFFEVWLFTLGLVAILNESLPHLGAAIFGHILGGAWSASRIQSTRNLLTIYRKSIVPGPCEGTDLLGSWWELRLVHTIPVVAANGVCILALGFASWKLFGVYHKQTLSRVGASPVIHNVYKLVLFFSVGLQLASFFMLVSTAIWAAKVAQGAFKALSDHHYLYVVTFVIVFVLVGPWLLLGWICVRRECKTRFWIFMPIAAVLVAVSCVMFSLKLYRCIFMSWQFFATLTVTAFVFLVVTTVMGIACYLNYGKGLAHYPYCSSHNM
;
A
#
# COMPACT_ATOMS: atom_id res chain seq x y z
N MET A 1 -16.79 23.86 44.88
CA MET A 1 -15.91 24.46 43.84
C MET A 1 -14.39 24.27 44.04
N LEU A 2 -13.84 24.17 45.27
CA LEU A 2 -12.37 24.08 45.48
C LEU A 2 -11.68 22.79 44.99
N ARG A 3 -12.41 21.67 44.85
CA ARG A 3 -11.83 20.36 44.45
C ARG A 3 -11.43 20.30 42.96
N GLY A 4 -12.09 21.07 42.09
CA GLY A 4 -11.77 21.13 40.66
C GLY A 4 -10.45 21.85 40.36
N ARG A 5 -10.15 22.93 41.09
CA ARG A 5 -8.95 23.75 40.89
C ARG A 5 -7.65 23.00 41.19
N LYS A 6 -7.65 22.13 42.22
CA LYS A 6 -6.48 21.29 42.56
C LYS A 6 -6.15 20.26 41.47
N ARG A 7 -7.17 19.63 40.86
CA ARG A 7 -6.98 18.65 39.77
C ARG A 7 -6.38 19.30 38.51
N GLU A 8 -6.85 20.50 38.16
CA GLU A 8 -6.30 21.25 37.02
C GLU A 8 -4.86 21.72 37.24
N ILE A 9 -4.52 22.17 38.46
CA ILE A 9 -3.14 22.52 38.80
C ILE A 9 -2.22 21.30 38.71
N ALA A 10 -2.63 20.14 39.24
CA ALA A 10 -1.86 18.90 39.17
C ALA A 10 -1.63 18.45 37.71
N LYS A 11 -2.64 18.49 36.85
CA LYS A 11 -2.51 18.18 35.42
C LYS A 11 -1.50 19.12 34.73
N ARG A 12 -1.56 20.43 35.01
CA ARG A 12 -0.63 21.42 34.44
C ARG A 12 0.81 21.18 34.90
N LEU A 13 1.01 20.82 36.16
CA LEU A 13 2.33 20.50 36.70
C LEU A 13 2.91 19.21 36.07
N LEU A 14 2.11 18.16 35.92
CA LEU A 14 2.51 16.92 35.26
C LEU A 14 2.82 17.12 33.76
N PHE A 15 2.06 17.99 33.09
CA PHE A 15 2.34 18.34 31.69
C PHE A 15 3.66 19.11 31.56
N LYS A 16 3.90 20.10 32.43
CA LYS A 16 5.16 20.85 32.44
C LYS A 16 6.38 19.98 32.72
N SER A 17 6.30 19.04 33.66
CA SER A 17 7.43 18.14 33.96
C SER A 17 7.74 17.20 32.80
N ARG A 18 6.71 16.66 32.13
CA ARG A 18 6.87 15.82 30.93
C ARG A 18 7.42 16.61 29.75
N ALA A 19 6.92 17.82 29.52
CA ALA A 19 7.40 18.70 28.44
C ALA A 19 8.87 19.08 28.66
N LYS A 20 9.28 19.38 29.90
CA LYS A 20 10.68 19.64 30.23
C LYS A 20 11.57 18.43 29.95
N LEU A 21 11.15 17.24 30.35
CA LEU A 21 11.90 16.00 30.07
C LEU A 21 12.07 15.76 28.56
N VAL A 22 10.99 15.95 27.79
CA VAL A 22 11.00 15.86 26.32
C VAL A 22 11.98 16.86 25.72
N TYR A 23 11.92 18.12 26.16
CA TYR A 23 12.83 19.17 25.72
C TYR A 23 14.29 18.82 26.02
N ASP A 24 14.61 18.45 27.27
CA ASP A 24 15.95 18.10 27.72
C ASP A 24 16.53 16.93 26.89
N ARG A 25 15.69 15.93 26.52
CA ARG A 25 16.09 14.81 25.65
C ARG A 25 16.34 15.23 24.21
N ILE A 26 15.50 16.09 23.64
CA ILE A 26 15.66 16.60 22.26
C ILE A 26 16.93 17.44 22.15
N THR A 27 17.21 18.29 23.15
CA THR A 27 18.39 19.17 23.19
C THR A 27 19.66 18.51 23.76
N HIS A 28 19.63 17.20 24.04
CA HIS A 28 20.75 16.50 24.67
C HIS A 28 22.04 16.56 23.84
N THR A 29 21.94 16.41 22.52
CA THR A 29 23.07 16.57 21.60
C THR A 29 22.68 17.40 20.38
N ARG A 30 23.68 18.01 19.73
CA ARG A 30 23.45 18.73 18.46
C ARG A 30 22.82 17.84 17.39
N PHE A 31 23.16 16.54 17.37
CA PHE A 31 22.62 15.59 16.39
C PHE A 31 21.18 15.17 16.70
N THR A 32 20.80 15.01 17.98
CA THR A 32 19.39 14.71 18.34
C THR A 32 18.49 15.89 17.99
N THR A 33 18.95 17.11 18.25
CA THR A 33 18.23 18.34 17.88
C THR A 33 18.09 18.46 16.36
N LEU A 34 19.18 18.26 15.61
CA LEU A 34 19.14 18.27 14.14
C LEU A 34 18.16 17.22 13.60
N TYR A 35 18.28 15.97 14.07
CA TYR A 35 17.39 14.88 13.64
C TYR A 35 15.92 15.22 13.90
N PHE A 36 15.59 15.72 15.11
CA PHE A 36 14.21 16.06 15.47
C PHE A 36 13.62 17.12 14.53
N PHE A 37 14.33 18.22 14.29
CA PHE A 37 13.83 19.30 13.43
C PHE A 37 13.76 18.88 11.97
N VAL A 38 14.73 18.12 11.46
CA VAL A 38 14.67 17.57 10.10
C VAL A 38 13.48 16.62 9.97
N ALA A 39 13.27 15.71 10.93
CA ALA A 39 12.14 14.77 10.89
C ALA A 39 10.79 15.49 10.96
N LEU A 40 10.66 16.50 11.83
CA LEU A 40 9.46 17.33 11.94
C LEU A 40 9.19 18.09 10.63
N PHE A 41 10.20 18.75 10.09
CA PHE A 41 10.08 19.50 8.84
C PHE A 41 9.71 18.57 7.68
N SER A 42 10.37 17.42 7.58
CA SER A 42 10.09 16.37 6.58
C SER A 42 8.63 15.92 6.67
N CYS A 43 8.16 15.60 7.88
CA CYS A 43 6.77 15.20 8.12
C CYS A 43 5.78 16.27 7.64
N VAL A 44 6.01 17.54 7.98
CA VAL A 44 5.11 18.64 7.60
C VAL A 44 5.09 18.85 6.09
N VAL A 45 6.27 18.92 5.45
CA VAL A 45 6.40 19.13 4.01
C VAL A 45 5.80 17.97 3.23
N LEU A 46 6.19 16.74 3.54
CA LEU A 46 5.68 15.55 2.84
C LEU A 46 4.18 15.36 3.06
N SER A 47 3.66 15.54 4.28
CA SER A 47 2.21 15.45 4.51
C SER A 47 1.44 16.53 3.74
N SER A 48 1.99 17.74 3.63
CA SER A 48 1.36 18.83 2.88
C SER A 48 1.31 18.51 1.39
N LEU A 49 2.42 18.04 0.81
CA LEU A 49 2.47 17.65 -0.60
C LEU A 49 1.55 16.46 -0.91
N GLN A 50 1.50 15.45 -0.03
CA GLN A 50 0.55 14.33 -0.17
C GLN A 50 -0.90 14.79 -0.06
N SER A 51 -1.20 15.79 0.78
CA SER A 51 -2.56 16.37 0.86
C SER A 51 -2.97 17.07 -0.44
N VAL A 52 -2.04 17.74 -1.11
CA VAL A 52 -2.28 18.35 -2.44
C VAL A 52 -2.56 17.26 -3.48
N LEU A 53 -1.76 16.18 -3.51
CA LEU A 53 -1.99 15.06 -4.43
C LEU A 53 -3.34 14.36 -4.19
N LEU A 54 -3.74 14.22 -2.93
CA LEU A 54 -5.06 13.70 -2.56
C LEU A 54 -6.18 14.61 -3.07
N PHE A 55 -6.03 15.93 -2.94
CA PHE A 55 -6.98 16.91 -3.45
C PHE A 55 -7.10 16.83 -4.98
N ASP A 56 -5.98 16.78 -5.69
CA ASP A 56 -5.96 16.66 -7.16
C ASP A 56 -6.67 15.39 -7.63
N ASN A 57 -6.37 14.24 -7.00
CA ASN A 57 -7.04 12.98 -7.28
C ASN A 57 -8.55 13.04 -7.01
N THR A 58 -8.94 13.71 -5.93
CA THR A 58 -10.36 13.87 -5.58
C THR A 58 -11.11 14.67 -6.63
N ASN A 59 -10.52 15.72 -7.18
CA ASN A 59 -11.15 16.47 -8.25
C ASN A 59 -11.33 15.63 -9.52
N ALA A 60 -10.31 14.86 -9.92
CA ALA A 60 -10.41 14.01 -11.10
C ALA A 60 -11.41 12.86 -10.92
N VAL A 61 -11.44 12.22 -9.75
CA VAL A 61 -12.46 11.21 -9.40
C VAL A 61 -13.85 11.82 -9.52
N ASN A 62 -14.10 12.99 -8.93
CA ASN A 62 -15.42 13.63 -9.01
C ASN A 62 -15.85 13.92 -10.46
N ILE A 63 -14.91 14.28 -11.36
CA ILE A 63 -15.20 14.49 -12.78
C ILE A 63 -15.63 13.18 -13.44
N LEU A 64 -14.88 12.10 -13.24
CA LEU A 64 -15.16 10.80 -13.85
C LEU A 64 -16.42 10.15 -13.28
N GLU A 65 -16.58 10.17 -11.96
CA GLU A 65 -17.75 9.63 -11.25
C GLU A 65 -19.05 10.28 -11.75
N ASN A 66 -19.05 11.59 -12.03
CA ASN A 66 -20.22 12.26 -12.62
C ASN A 66 -20.57 11.71 -14.01
N VAL A 67 -19.57 11.43 -14.84
CA VAL A 67 -19.78 10.89 -16.20
C VAL A 67 -20.26 9.45 -16.14
N VAL A 68 -19.66 8.63 -15.28
CA VAL A 68 -20.01 7.21 -15.12
C VAL A 68 -21.40 7.06 -14.49
N ASN A 69 -21.72 7.84 -13.46
CA ASN A 69 -23.04 7.81 -12.82
C ASN A 69 -24.15 8.34 -13.75
N GLN A 70 -23.87 9.34 -14.60
CA GLN A 70 -24.85 9.84 -15.58
C GLN A 70 -25.23 8.79 -16.64
N ALA A 71 -24.33 7.85 -16.93
CA ALA A 71 -24.59 6.78 -17.89
C ALA A 71 -25.44 5.63 -17.35
N ASP A 72 -25.70 5.58 -16.03
CA ASP A 72 -26.50 4.56 -15.35
C ASP A 72 -26.12 3.12 -15.74
N VAL A 73 -24.81 2.88 -15.81
CA VAL A 73 -24.28 1.55 -16.15
C VAL A 73 -24.44 0.59 -14.98
N PRO A 74 -24.82 -0.69 -15.21
CA PRO A 74 -24.95 -1.66 -14.15
C PRO A 74 -23.60 -1.86 -13.42
N PRO A 75 -23.61 -2.30 -12.14
CA PRO A 75 -22.38 -2.59 -11.42
C PRO A 75 -21.51 -3.59 -12.19
N HIS A 76 -20.26 -3.22 -12.45
CA HIS A 76 -19.33 -4.00 -13.25
C HIS A 76 -17.90 -3.80 -12.73
N ILE A 77 -17.01 -4.75 -13.01
CA ILE A 77 -15.57 -4.60 -12.73
C ILE A 77 -14.88 -4.33 -14.05
N THR A 78 -14.10 -3.27 -14.09
CA THR A 78 -13.20 -3.02 -15.21
C THR A 78 -11.78 -3.31 -14.80
N MET A 79 -11.04 -3.94 -15.70
CA MET A 79 -9.65 -4.27 -15.44
C MET A 79 -8.81 -4.16 -16.70
N PHE A 80 -7.56 -3.78 -16.49
CA PHE A 80 -6.54 -3.78 -17.52
C PHE A 80 -5.77 -5.09 -17.43
N MET A 81 -5.95 -5.97 -18.43
CA MET A 81 -5.29 -7.27 -18.51
C MET A 81 -4.76 -7.49 -19.92
N ASP A 82 -3.52 -7.95 -20.04
CA ASP A 82 -2.90 -8.35 -21.32
C ASP A 82 -2.96 -7.29 -22.43
N ASN A 83 -2.85 -6.00 -22.08
CA ASN A 83 -3.05 -4.85 -22.99
C ASN A 83 -4.50 -4.65 -23.48
N HIS A 84 -5.49 -5.20 -22.80
CA HIS A 84 -6.90 -4.94 -23.09
C HIS A 84 -7.59 -4.35 -21.86
N ILE A 85 -8.55 -3.46 -22.09
CA ILE A 85 -9.52 -3.07 -21.06
C ILE A 85 -10.74 -3.95 -21.26
N GLN A 86 -11.06 -4.75 -20.25
CA GLN A 86 -12.21 -5.64 -20.26
C GLN A 86 -13.18 -5.28 -19.13
N VAL A 87 -14.47 -5.45 -19.41
CA VAL A 87 -15.57 -5.29 -18.46
C VAL A 87 -16.10 -6.67 -18.12
N CYS A 88 -16.17 -6.97 -16.84
CA CYS A 88 -16.69 -8.22 -16.32
C CYS A 88 -17.90 -7.93 -15.41
N ASP A 89 -18.98 -8.69 -15.61
CA ASP A 89 -20.16 -8.63 -14.75
C ASP A 89 -19.95 -9.35 -13.42
N HIS A 90 -18.88 -10.14 -13.29
CA HIS A 90 -18.55 -10.94 -12.10
C HIS A 90 -17.05 -10.90 -11.81
N ILE A 91 -16.67 -11.38 -10.61
CA ILE A 91 -15.27 -11.46 -10.18
C ILE A 91 -14.52 -12.50 -11.03
N PRO A 92 -13.45 -12.13 -11.76
CA PRO A 92 -12.72 -13.03 -12.64
C PRO A 92 -12.28 -14.34 -11.97
N GLY A 93 -12.44 -15.44 -12.72
CA GLY A 93 -12.03 -16.78 -12.34
C GLY A 93 -13.17 -17.69 -11.87
N HIS A 94 -14.41 -17.26 -11.97
CA HIS A 94 -15.60 -18.12 -11.93
C HIS A 94 -15.89 -18.73 -13.32
N VAL A 95 -16.42 -19.95 -13.32
CA VAL A 95 -16.65 -20.77 -14.54
C VAL A 95 -17.64 -20.12 -15.52
N LYS A 96 -18.38 -19.10 -15.08
CA LYS A 96 -19.42 -18.41 -15.86
C LYS A 96 -19.06 -16.96 -16.21
N ASP A 97 -17.80 -16.57 -16.04
CA ASP A 97 -17.43 -15.17 -16.24
C ASP A 97 -17.37 -14.85 -17.72
N VAL A 98 -18.30 -14.02 -18.17
CA VAL A 98 -18.27 -13.39 -19.47
C VAL A 98 -17.67 -12.01 -19.27
N CYS A 99 -16.38 -11.87 -19.57
CA CYS A 99 -15.74 -10.57 -19.70
C CYS A 99 -15.76 -10.15 -21.16
N SER A 100 -16.17 -8.92 -21.43
CA SER A 100 -16.16 -8.34 -22.79
C SER A 100 -15.00 -7.38 -22.93
N ILE A 101 -14.30 -7.46 -24.06
CA ILE A 101 -13.19 -6.55 -24.38
C ILE A 101 -13.80 -5.24 -24.88
N VAL A 102 -13.49 -4.14 -24.19
CA VAL A 102 -13.93 -2.78 -24.57
C VAL A 102 -12.88 -2.10 -25.43
N ILE A 103 -11.60 -2.26 -25.07
CA ILE A 103 -10.48 -1.74 -25.83
C ILE A 103 -9.43 -2.83 -25.99
N ASP A 104 -8.93 -2.97 -27.21
CA ASP A 104 -7.74 -3.73 -27.54
C ASP A 104 -6.57 -2.78 -27.83
N LEU A 105 -5.52 -2.81 -26.99
CA LEU A 105 -4.29 -2.02 -27.20
C LEU A 105 -3.18 -2.82 -27.89
N SER A 106 -3.47 -4.01 -28.40
CA SER A 106 -2.50 -4.79 -29.17
C SER A 106 -2.10 -4.00 -30.43
N PRO A 107 -0.80 -3.90 -30.75
CA PRO A 107 -0.34 -3.21 -31.94
C PRO A 107 -0.94 -3.76 -33.24
N GLU A 108 -1.37 -5.03 -33.26
CA GLU A 108 -2.02 -5.66 -34.41
C GLU A 108 -3.43 -5.11 -34.68
N ALA A 109 -4.20 -4.79 -33.63
CA ALA A 109 -5.56 -4.27 -33.75
C ALA A 109 -5.61 -2.87 -34.41
N VAL A 110 -4.57 -2.06 -34.17
CA VAL A 110 -4.43 -0.71 -34.76
C VAL A 110 -4.28 -0.76 -36.28
N VAL A 111 -3.64 -1.82 -36.82
CA VAL A 111 -3.46 -2.02 -38.27
C VAL A 111 -4.76 -2.52 -38.93
N ALA A 112 -5.52 -3.36 -38.23
CA ALA A 112 -6.77 -3.90 -38.77
C ALA A 112 -7.87 -2.84 -38.91
N SER A 113 -7.97 -1.91 -37.95
CA SER A 113 -9.02 -0.87 -37.95
C SER A 113 -8.81 0.19 -39.04
N SER A 114 -7.56 0.43 -39.46
CA SER A 114 -7.20 1.45 -40.45
C SER A 114 -7.29 0.96 -41.91
N THR A 115 -7.51 -0.34 -42.16
CA THR A 115 -7.54 -0.91 -43.53
C THR A 115 -8.96 -1.10 -44.09
N SER A 116 -10.02 -0.90 -43.29
CA SER A 116 -11.42 -1.01 -43.72
C SER A 116 -11.98 0.22 -44.45
N THR A 117 -11.11 1.02 -45.09
CA THR A 117 -11.50 1.99 -46.13
C THR A 117 -11.22 1.40 -47.51
N THR A 118 -11.77 0.22 -47.80
CA THR A 118 -11.66 -0.38 -49.14
C THR A 118 -12.80 0.13 -50.01
N VAL A 119 -12.43 1.10 -50.85
CA VAL A 119 -13.08 1.48 -52.11
C VAL A 119 -13.63 0.23 -52.81
N GLY A 120 -14.93 0.24 -53.08
CA GLY A 120 -15.61 -0.86 -53.77
C GLY A 120 -14.96 -1.19 -55.12
N ARG A 121 -14.52 -2.46 -55.25
CA ARG A 121 -14.31 -3.09 -56.55
C ARG A 121 -15.38 -4.17 -56.76
N PRO A 122 -16.05 -4.23 -57.91
CA PRO A 122 -17.10 -5.22 -58.16
C PRO A 122 -16.51 -6.59 -58.53
N LEU A 123 -17.12 -7.64 -57.95
CA LEU A 123 -17.41 -8.96 -58.52
C LEU A 123 -16.35 -9.68 -59.37
N GLU A 124 -15.92 -10.86 -58.90
CA GLU A 124 -15.84 -12.02 -59.81
C GLU A 124 -16.25 -13.32 -59.11
N ARG A 125 -17.35 -13.89 -59.61
CA ARG A 125 -17.99 -15.14 -59.19
C ARG A 125 -17.25 -16.30 -59.84
N ARG A 126 -16.62 -17.18 -59.07
CA ARG A 126 -16.16 -18.49 -59.56
C ARG A 126 -16.57 -19.60 -58.60
N ALA A 127 -17.45 -20.46 -59.11
CA ALA A 127 -17.84 -21.72 -58.49
C ALA A 127 -16.73 -22.75 -58.69
N HIS A 128 -16.40 -23.54 -57.67
CA HIS A 128 -15.79 -24.85 -57.87
C HIS A 128 -16.04 -25.79 -56.67
N ASP A 129 -16.80 -26.83 -57.00
CA ASP A 129 -16.92 -28.21 -56.51
C ASP A 129 -16.16 -28.70 -55.25
N ASP A 130 -16.97 -29.23 -54.33
CA ASP A 130 -17.07 -30.67 -53.98
C ASP A 130 -15.76 -31.43 -53.69
N TYR A 131 -15.51 -31.68 -52.40
CA TYR A 131 -14.73 -32.84 -51.94
C TYR A 131 -15.08 -33.16 -50.48
N ASP A 132 -15.73 -34.31 -50.27
CA ASP A 132 -15.86 -35.00 -49.00
C ASP A 132 -14.51 -35.57 -48.58
N ASP A 133 -14.02 -35.31 -47.35
CA ASP A 133 -13.34 -36.34 -46.56
C ASP A 133 -13.07 -35.99 -45.08
N GLU A 134 -13.20 -37.05 -44.29
CA GLU A 134 -12.59 -37.41 -43.01
C GLU A 134 -12.76 -36.57 -41.72
N ASP A 135 -13.49 -37.22 -40.80
CA ASP A 135 -13.55 -37.03 -39.35
C ASP A 135 -12.18 -36.74 -38.70
N THR A 136 -11.88 -35.45 -38.57
CA THR A 136 -10.93 -34.96 -37.57
C THR A 136 -11.71 -34.17 -36.54
N ALA A 137 -11.78 -34.70 -35.32
CA ALA A 137 -12.32 -34.01 -34.14
C ALA A 137 -11.48 -32.78 -33.79
N SER A 138 -11.59 -31.75 -34.61
CA SER A 138 -11.10 -30.41 -34.34
C SER A 138 -12.08 -29.76 -33.39
N PHE A 139 -11.57 -29.35 -32.23
CA PHE A 139 -12.29 -28.49 -31.30
C PHE A 139 -12.38 -27.11 -31.96
N GLN A 140 -13.32 -26.98 -32.90
CA GLN A 140 -13.63 -25.74 -33.59
C GLN A 140 -14.31 -24.83 -32.57
N SER A 141 -13.50 -24.08 -31.82
CA SER A 141 -13.97 -22.94 -31.05
C SER A 141 -14.54 -21.94 -32.06
N LYS A 142 -15.84 -22.05 -32.34
CA LYS A 142 -16.60 -21.05 -33.10
C LYS A 142 -16.21 -19.67 -32.54
N PRO A 143 -15.64 -18.76 -33.36
CA PRO A 143 -15.49 -17.39 -32.94
C PRO A 143 -16.91 -16.87 -32.72
N HIS A 144 -17.32 -16.79 -31.46
CA HIS A 144 -18.57 -16.20 -31.07
C HIS A 144 -18.39 -14.68 -31.18
N SER A 145 -18.32 -14.19 -32.43
CA SER A 145 -18.50 -12.77 -32.77
C SER A 145 -19.98 -12.41 -32.61
N GLY A 146 -20.55 -12.75 -31.45
CA GLY A 146 -21.74 -12.11 -30.94
C GLY A 146 -21.31 -10.70 -30.56
N SER A 147 -21.30 -9.81 -31.56
CA SER A 147 -21.39 -8.37 -31.32
C SER A 147 -22.73 -8.16 -30.63
N THR A 148 -22.74 -8.31 -29.31
CA THR A 148 -23.86 -7.92 -28.47
C THR A 148 -23.98 -6.43 -28.68
N THR A 149 -24.90 -6.02 -29.55
CA THR A 149 -25.24 -4.63 -29.79
C THR A 149 -25.69 -4.06 -28.45
N LEU A 150 -24.78 -3.35 -27.78
CA LEU A 150 -25.05 -2.61 -26.56
C LEU A 150 -26.11 -1.56 -26.92
N ASN A 151 -27.38 -1.89 -26.63
CA ASN A 151 -28.51 -1.00 -26.87
C ASN A 151 -28.24 0.33 -26.16
N SER A 152 -28.07 1.39 -26.95
CA SER A 152 -27.74 2.74 -26.51
C SER A 152 -28.77 3.24 -25.49
N SER A 153 -28.42 3.27 -24.21
CA SER A 153 -29.19 4.00 -23.20
C SER A 153 -29.04 5.50 -23.47
N ILE A 154 -30.18 6.18 -23.63
CA ILE A 154 -30.32 7.55 -24.17
C ILE A 154 -29.80 8.66 -23.22
N ALA A 155 -29.20 8.30 -22.08
CA ALA A 155 -28.92 9.25 -20.99
C ALA A 155 -27.53 9.92 -21.01
N SER A 156 -26.51 9.31 -21.60
CA SER A 156 -25.14 9.86 -21.61
C SER A 156 -24.77 10.48 -22.96
N PRO A 157 -24.10 11.65 -22.99
CA PRO A 157 -23.57 12.22 -24.23
C PRO A 157 -22.35 11.46 -24.78
N TYR A 158 -21.84 10.46 -24.05
CA TYR A 158 -20.65 9.70 -24.43
C TYR A 158 -20.99 8.27 -24.87
N PRO A 159 -20.26 7.70 -25.86
CA PRO A 159 -20.39 6.29 -26.21
C PRO A 159 -20.16 5.37 -25.01
N LEU A 160 -20.89 4.26 -24.95
CA LEU A 160 -20.81 3.34 -23.81
C LEU A 160 -19.40 2.74 -23.62
N SER A 161 -18.66 2.53 -24.70
CA SER A 161 -17.24 2.12 -24.65
C SER A 161 -16.36 3.17 -23.97
N CYS A 162 -16.62 4.47 -24.17
CA CYS A 162 -15.94 5.55 -23.45
C CYS A 162 -16.26 5.45 -21.96
N VAL A 163 -17.54 5.31 -21.60
CA VAL A 163 -17.98 5.20 -20.20
C VAL A 163 -17.27 4.05 -19.47
N TYR A 164 -17.22 2.86 -20.06
CA TYR A 164 -16.50 1.72 -19.47
C TYR A 164 -14.98 1.93 -19.38
N SER A 165 -14.39 2.63 -20.35
CA SER A 165 -12.96 2.97 -20.29
C SER A 165 -12.66 3.99 -19.19
N LEU A 166 -13.60 4.92 -18.95
CA LEU A 166 -13.50 5.92 -17.90
C LEU A 166 -13.82 5.35 -16.52
N SER A 167 -14.70 4.34 -16.39
CA SER A 167 -14.94 3.67 -15.11
C SER A 167 -13.71 2.91 -14.62
N TRP A 168 -12.92 2.32 -15.54
CA TRP A 168 -11.59 1.79 -15.20
C TRP A 168 -10.66 2.87 -14.66
N LEU A 169 -10.61 4.01 -15.35
CA LEU A 169 -9.76 5.11 -14.94
C LEU A 169 -10.18 5.68 -13.58
N GLU A 170 -11.48 5.86 -13.36
CA GLU A 170 -12.08 6.26 -12.08
C GLU A 170 -11.64 5.31 -10.95
N GLU A 171 -11.72 4.00 -11.19
CA GLU A 171 -11.31 3.00 -10.21
C GLU A 171 -9.81 3.13 -9.85
N VAL A 172 -8.94 3.33 -10.85
CA VAL A 172 -7.50 3.54 -10.66
C VAL A 172 -7.20 4.86 -9.92
N LEU A 173 -8.00 5.90 -10.15
CA LEU A 173 -7.85 7.17 -9.44
C LEU A 173 -8.34 7.08 -7.99
N HIS A 174 -9.41 6.34 -7.71
CA HIS A 174 -9.79 6.01 -6.34
C HIS A 174 -8.69 5.21 -5.61
N ASP A 175 -8.03 4.28 -6.29
CA ASP A 175 -6.87 3.57 -5.73
C ASP A 175 -5.70 4.52 -5.45
N SER A 176 -5.49 5.49 -6.35
CA SER A 176 -4.50 6.55 -6.13
C SER A 176 -4.84 7.44 -4.92
N GLN A 177 -6.11 7.74 -4.64
CA GLN A 177 -6.52 8.44 -3.42
C GLN A 177 -6.20 7.62 -2.16
N ARG A 178 -6.50 6.31 -2.18
CA ARG A 178 -6.21 5.41 -1.06
C ARG A 178 -4.70 5.32 -0.78
N GLU A 179 -3.89 5.31 -1.84
CA GLU A 179 -2.43 5.39 -1.75
C GLU A 179 -1.95 6.71 -1.13
N ASP A 180 -2.52 7.86 -1.53
CA ASP A 180 -2.19 9.16 -0.93
C ASP A 180 -2.52 9.22 0.56
N VAL A 181 -3.69 8.71 0.96
CA VAL A 181 -4.07 8.63 2.37
C VAL A 181 -3.10 7.73 3.15
N ALA A 182 -2.77 6.55 2.60
CA ALA A 182 -1.85 5.62 3.24
C ALA A 182 -0.44 6.20 3.41
N THR A 183 0.07 6.89 2.39
CA THR A 183 1.39 7.54 2.43
C THR A 183 1.40 8.75 3.36
N LEU A 184 0.32 9.52 3.45
CA LEU A 184 0.18 10.58 4.46
C LEU A 184 0.30 10.01 5.89
N PHE A 185 -0.45 8.95 6.20
CA PHE A 185 -0.34 8.29 7.51
C PHE A 185 1.05 7.69 7.76
N PHE A 186 1.71 7.21 6.71
CA PHE A 186 3.08 6.70 6.80
C PHE A 186 4.07 7.77 7.26
N GLU A 187 3.99 8.99 6.72
CA GLU A 187 4.88 10.09 7.13
C GLU A 187 4.69 10.47 8.62
N VAL A 188 3.44 10.56 9.07
CA VAL A 188 3.11 10.83 10.48
C VAL A 188 3.64 9.71 11.39
N TRP A 189 3.53 8.47 10.93
CA TRP A 189 4.04 7.30 11.65
C TRP A 189 5.58 7.29 11.71
N LEU A 190 6.28 7.60 10.62
CA LEU A 190 7.75 7.71 10.58
C LEU A 190 8.26 8.81 11.53
N PHE A 191 7.60 9.96 11.56
CA PHE A 191 7.90 11.01 12.54
C PHE A 191 7.71 10.50 13.97
N THR A 192 6.61 9.78 14.24
CA THR A 192 6.34 9.19 15.55
C THR A 192 7.44 8.20 15.95
N LEU A 193 7.89 7.34 15.04
CA LEU A 193 9.03 6.45 15.28
C LEU A 193 10.31 7.24 15.59
N GLY A 194 10.61 8.26 14.80
CA GLY A 194 11.77 9.13 15.02
C GLY A 194 11.74 9.84 16.37
N LEU A 195 10.57 10.34 16.78
CA LEU A 195 10.38 10.96 18.08
C LEU A 195 10.58 9.96 19.22
N VAL A 196 9.96 8.78 19.14
CA VAL A 196 10.12 7.70 20.12
C VAL A 196 11.57 7.22 20.18
N ALA A 197 12.28 7.20 19.05
CA ALA A 197 13.71 6.88 18.98
C ALA A 197 14.55 7.86 19.78
N ILE A 198 14.34 9.17 19.64
CA ILE A 198 15.07 10.19 20.39
C ILE A 198 14.73 10.13 21.88
N LEU A 199 13.43 10.09 22.22
CA LEU A 199 12.99 10.14 23.61
C LEU A 199 13.46 8.96 24.45
N ASN A 200 13.58 7.78 23.81
CA ASN A 200 13.99 6.55 24.48
C ASN A 200 15.42 6.12 24.12
N GLU A 201 16.19 6.96 23.42
CA GLU A 201 17.53 6.64 22.91
C GLU A 201 17.56 5.25 22.23
N SER A 202 16.55 5.00 21.40
CA SER A 202 16.17 3.66 20.95
C SER A 202 16.67 3.36 19.54
N LEU A 203 17.74 2.57 19.46
CA LEU A 203 18.29 2.05 18.21
C LEU A 203 17.27 1.37 17.26
N PRO A 204 16.32 0.53 17.72
CA PRO A 204 15.41 -0.14 16.78
C PRO A 204 14.39 0.82 16.18
N HIS A 205 13.89 1.81 16.92
CA HIS A 205 13.00 2.82 16.36
C HIS A 205 13.73 3.71 15.35
N LEU A 206 15.00 4.05 15.62
CA LEU A 206 15.84 4.80 14.69
C LEU A 206 16.06 4.02 13.39
N GLY A 207 16.40 2.73 13.50
CA GLY A 207 16.59 1.85 12.33
C GLY A 207 15.30 1.69 11.52
N ALA A 208 14.15 1.48 12.18
CA ALA A 208 12.86 1.39 11.52
C ALA A 208 12.49 2.69 10.78
N ALA A 209 12.75 3.86 11.39
CA ALA A 209 12.47 5.15 10.76
C ALA A 209 13.29 5.38 9.49
N ILE A 210 14.62 5.12 9.50
CA ILE A 210 15.46 5.24 8.30
C ILE A 210 14.99 4.31 7.19
N PHE A 211 14.78 3.03 7.53
CA PHE A 211 14.35 2.04 6.55
C PHE A 211 12.98 2.41 5.96
N GLY A 212 12.08 2.92 6.79
CA GLY A 212 10.81 3.46 6.37
C GLY A 212 10.94 4.63 5.39
N HIS A 213 11.84 5.59 5.63
CA HIS A 213 12.10 6.68 4.67
C HIS A 213 12.64 6.16 3.33
N ILE A 214 13.51 5.14 3.34
CA ILE A 214 14.01 4.52 2.09
C ILE A 214 12.87 3.90 1.30
N LEU A 215 11.96 3.17 1.95
CA LEU A 215 10.77 2.61 1.32
C LEU A 215 9.84 3.71 0.79
N GLY A 216 9.59 4.78 1.57
CA GLY A 216 8.80 5.93 1.15
C GLY A 216 9.35 6.60 -0.11
N GLY A 217 10.68 6.79 -0.17
CA GLY A 217 11.36 7.29 -1.35
C GLY A 217 11.19 6.37 -2.57
N ALA A 218 11.39 5.06 -2.41
CA ALA A 218 11.23 4.09 -3.48
C ALA A 218 9.78 4.08 -4.03
N TRP A 219 8.78 4.11 -3.16
CA TRP A 219 7.37 4.19 -3.58
C TRP A 219 7.06 5.50 -4.29
N SER A 220 7.49 6.64 -3.75
CA SER A 220 7.27 7.93 -4.38
C SER A 220 7.87 7.99 -5.80
N ALA A 221 9.04 7.40 -6.02
CA ALA A 221 9.64 7.29 -7.35
C ALA A 221 8.83 6.40 -8.29
N SER A 222 8.34 5.25 -7.81
CA SER A 222 7.49 4.34 -8.59
C SER A 222 6.19 5.01 -9.06
N ARG A 223 5.64 5.96 -8.29
CA ARG A 223 4.42 6.70 -8.65
C ARG A 223 4.58 7.57 -9.90
N ILE A 224 5.77 8.13 -10.14
CA ILE A 224 6.04 8.89 -11.38
C ILE A 224 5.88 7.97 -12.59
N GLN A 225 6.45 6.76 -12.51
CA GLN A 225 6.36 5.80 -13.61
C GLN A 225 4.90 5.34 -13.83
N SER A 226 4.19 5.01 -12.75
CA SER A 226 2.77 4.61 -12.83
C SER A 226 1.90 5.71 -13.45
N THR A 227 2.09 6.97 -13.03
CA THR A 227 1.34 8.12 -13.57
C THR A 227 1.63 8.34 -15.06
N ARG A 228 2.89 8.20 -15.49
CA ARG A 228 3.26 8.32 -16.92
C ARG A 228 2.68 7.20 -17.77
N ASN A 229 2.68 5.97 -17.27
CA ASN A 229 2.07 4.84 -17.95
C ASN A 229 0.57 5.06 -18.12
N LEU A 230 -0.12 5.48 -17.04
CA LEU A 230 -1.56 5.75 -17.07
C LEU A 230 -1.92 6.91 -18.01
N LEU A 231 -1.16 8.01 -17.97
CA LEU A 231 -1.27 9.12 -18.92
C LEU A 231 -1.13 8.65 -20.37
N THR A 232 -0.18 7.75 -20.63
CA THR A 232 0.07 7.22 -21.97
C THR A 232 -1.13 6.41 -22.46
N ILE A 233 -1.67 5.51 -21.64
CA ILE A 233 -2.86 4.72 -21.97
C ILE A 233 -4.05 5.65 -22.23
N TYR A 234 -4.27 6.63 -21.34
CA TYR A 234 -5.36 7.58 -21.44
C TYR A 234 -5.31 8.39 -22.74
N ARG A 235 -4.21 9.11 -23.00
CA ARG A 235 -4.12 10.01 -24.15
C ARG A 235 -3.93 9.31 -25.49
N LYS A 236 -3.23 8.17 -25.51
CA LYS A 236 -2.98 7.47 -26.78
C LYS A 236 -4.07 6.50 -27.17
N SER A 237 -4.92 6.10 -26.23
CA SER A 237 -5.85 4.99 -26.46
C SER A 237 -7.29 5.32 -26.06
N ILE A 238 -7.52 5.82 -24.85
CA ILE A 238 -8.88 6.10 -24.37
C ILE A 238 -9.48 7.33 -25.08
N VAL A 239 -8.73 8.45 -25.08
CA VAL A 239 -9.17 9.71 -25.68
C VAL A 239 -9.44 9.56 -27.18
N PRO A 240 -8.48 9.16 -28.04
CA PRO A 240 -8.70 9.07 -29.48
C PRO A 240 -9.55 7.86 -29.91
N GLY A 241 -9.65 6.83 -29.06
CA GLY A 241 -10.42 5.62 -29.34
C GLY A 241 -11.87 5.77 -28.85
N PRO A 242 -12.27 5.09 -27.76
CA PRO A 242 -13.67 5.07 -27.34
C PRO A 242 -14.32 6.42 -27.07
N CYS A 243 -13.55 7.42 -26.65
CA CYS A 243 -14.07 8.75 -26.31
C CYS A 243 -14.06 9.75 -27.48
N GLU A 244 -13.76 9.29 -28.70
CA GLU A 244 -13.88 10.07 -29.96
C GLU A 244 -13.15 11.43 -29.92
N GLY A 245 -12.01 11.48 -29.23
CA GLY A 245 -11.17 12.67 -29.07
C GLY A 245 -11.54 13.57 -27.89
N THR A 246 -12.54 13.22 -27.09
CA THR A 246 -12.95 14.02 -25.92
C THR A 246 -12.03 13.78 -24.73
N ASP A 247 -11.24 14.80 -24.36
CA ASP A 247 -10.38 14.79 -23.18
C ASP A 247 -11.10 15.42 -21.97
N LEU A 248 -11.53 14.57 -21.03
CA LEU A 248 -12.25 14.98 -19.82
C LEU A 248 -11.33 15.46 -18.69
N LEU A 249 -10.08 14.99 -18.67
CA LEU A 249 -9.12 15.31 -17.60
C LEU A 249 -8.19 16.47 -17.99
N GLY A 250 -8.04 16.75 -19.28
CA GLY A 250 -7.29 17.88 -19.81
C GLY A 250 -5.86 17.95 -19.25
N SER A 251 -5.56 19.07 -18.59
CA SER A 251 -4.24 19.36 -17.98
C SER A 251 -4.03 18.77 -16.58
N TRP A 252 -4.98 17.98 -16.07
CA TRP A 252 -4.88 17.38 -14.75
C TRP A 252 -3.63 16.49 -14.61
N TRP A 253 -3.27 15.77 -15.67
CA TRP A 253 -2.10 14.88 -15.70
C TRP A 253 -0.79 15.62 -15.50
N GLU A 254 -0.61 16.74 -16.18
CA GLU A 254 0.54 17.64 -16.02
C GLU A 254 0.59 18.18 -14.60
N LEU A 255 -0.54 18.65 -14.08
CA LEU A 255 -0.63 19.20 -12.73
C LEU A 255 -0.22 18.16 -11.69
N ARG A 256 -0.77 16.93 -11.78
CA ARG A 256 -0.41 15.82 -10.90
C ARG A 256 1.08 15.48 -10.98
N LEU A 257 1.66 15.45 -12.18
CA LEU A 257 3.09 15.17 -12.35
C LEU A 257 3.97 16.28 -11.74
N VAL A 258 3.59 17.55 -11.95
CA VAL A 258 4.26 18.72 -11.38
C VAL A 258 4.24 18.68 -9.85
N HIS A 259 3.16 18.21 -9.22
CA HIS A 259 3.08 18.04 -7.76
C HIS A 259 3.79 16.77 -7.24
N THR A 260 3.86 15.70 -8.04
CA THR A 260 4.51 14.44 -7.65
C THR A 260 6.04 14.55 -7.62
N ILE A 261 6.65 15.30 -8.56
CA ILE A 261 8.12 15.48 -8.62
C ILE A 261 8.70 16.06 -7.32
N PRO A 262 8.16 17.15 -6.74
CA PRO A 262 8.56 17.66 -5.43
C PRO A 262 8.50 16.63 -4.30
N VAL A 263 7.52 15.71 -4.30
CA VAL A 263 7.42 14.64 -3.29
C VAL A 263 8.63 13.72 -3.35
N VAL A 264 9.04 13.31 -4.56
CA VAL A 264 10.21 12.45 -4.75
C VAL A 264 11.50 13.17 -4.36
N ALA A 265 11.63 14.43 -4.79
CA ALA A 265 12.79 15.26 -4.45
C ALA A 265 12.90 15.47 -2.92
N ALA A 266 11.78 15.82 -2.27
CA ALA A 266 11.71 15.98 -0.82
C ALA A 266 12.08 14.68 -0.10
N ASN A 267 11.52 13.53 -0.51
CA ASN A 267 11.91 12.22 0.04
C ASN A 267 13.41 11.96 -0.10
N GLY A 268 14.00 12.23 -1.26
CA GLY A 268 15.44 12.08 -1.48
C GLY A 268 16.29 12.92 -0.53
N VAL A 269 15.95 14.21 -0.36
CA VAL A 269 16.61 15.10 0.61
C VAL A 269 16.44 14.59 2.03
N CYS A 270 15.24 14.14 2.40
CA CYS A 270 14.93 13.60 3.72
C CYS A 270 15.76 12.35 4.02
N ILE A 271 15.88 11.41 3.08
CA ILE A 271 16.70 10.20 3.22
C ILE A 271 18.16 10.56 3.46
N LEU A 272 18.72 11.52 2.71
CA LEU A 272 20.12 11.94 2.88
C LEU A 272 20.34 12.61 4.25
N ALA A 273 19.48 13.57 4.60
CA ALA A 273 19.61 14.33 5.84
C ALA A 273 19.38 13.46 7.10
N LEU A 274 18.27 12.71 7.13
CA LEU A 274 17.95 11.82 8.24
C LEU A 274 18.89 10.61 8.28
N GLY A 275 19.31 10.08 7.14
CA GLY A 275 20.33 9.03 7.07
C GLY A 275 21.65 9.46 7.69
N PHE A 276 22.13 10.67 7.35
CA PHE A 276 23.34 11.25 7.96
C PHE A 276 23.19 11.45 9.48
N ALA A 277 22.10 12.09 9.91
CA ALA A 277 21.85 12.34 11.33
C ALA A 277 21.72 11.01 12.12
N SER A 278 21.04 10.02 11.54
CA SER A 278 20.89 8.71 12.13
C SER A 278 22.20 7.95 12.24
N TRP A 279 23.07 8.02 11.23
CA TRP A 279 24.38 7.39 11.29
C TRP A 279 25.21 7.95 12.45
N LYS A 280 25.18 9.27 12.65
CA LYS A 280 25.84 9.91 13.81
C LYS A 280 25.21 9.49 15.14
N LEU A 281 23.88 9.49 15.24
CA LEU A 281 23.16 9.06 16.45
C LEU A 281 23.41 7.59 16.78
N PHE A 282 23.43 6.73 15.76
CA PHE A 282 23.74 5.31 15.92
C PHE A 282 25.11 5.12 16.58
N GLY A 283 26.12 5.88 16.15
CA GLY A 283 27.44 5.85 16.77
C GLY A 283 27.45 6.28 18.24
N VAL A 284 26.67 7.31 18.60
CA VAL A 284 26.55 7.79 19.99
C VAL A 284 25.80 6.77 20.87
N TYR A 285 24.62 6.33 20.43
CA TYR A 285 23.78 5.40 21.18
C TYR A 285 24.43 4.03 21.33
N HIS A 286 25.12 3.55 20.30
CA HIS A 286 25.87 2.31 20.37
C HIS A 286 26.99 2.37 21.41
N LYS A 287 27.77 3.47 21.45
CA LYS A 287 28.82 3.66 22.47
C LYS A 287 28.25 3.69 23.88
N GLN A 288 27.17 4.46 24.11
CA GLN A 288 26.52 4.57 25.42
C GLN A 288 25.91 3.23 25.89
N THR A 289 25.29 2.50 24.96
CA THR A 289 24.70 1.20 25.27
C THR A 289 25.79 0.18 25.62
N LEU A 290 26.87 0.11 24.84
CA LEU A 290 27.96 -0.82 25.10
C LEU A 290 28.75 -0.47 26.36
N SER A 291 29.03 0.81 26.61
CA SER A 291 29.76 1.24 27.81
C SER A 291 28.99 0.90 29.09
N ARG A 292 27.65 0.89 29.04
CA ARG A 292 26.81 0.53 30.17
C ARG A 292 26.74 -0.99 30.42
N VAL A 293 26.93 -1.81 29.39
CA VAL A 293 26.73 -3.27 29.44
C VAL A 293 28.03 -4.06 29.62
N GLY A 294 29.21 -3.41 29.59
CA GLY A 294 30.50 -4.06 29.88
C GLY A 294 30.73 -5.33 29.04
N ALA A 295 30.44 -5.25 27.73
CA ALA A 295 29.92 -6.39 26.98
C ALA A 295 30.96 -7.46 26.58
N SER A 296 30.68 -8.71 26.99
CA SER A 296 31.17 -9.93 26.33
C SER A 296 30.64 -10.02 24.88
N PRO A 297 31.42 -10.54 23.90
CA PRO A 297 31.02 -10.62 22.48
C PRO A 297 29.73 -11.40 22.23
N VAL A 298 29.36 -12.33 23.12
CA VAL A 298 28.12 -13.12 23.01
C VAL A 298 26.87 -12.24 23.21
N ILE A 299 26.89 -11.36 24.21
CA ILE A 299 25.79 -10.45 24.53
C ILE A 299 25.55 -9.48 23.36
N HIS A 300 26.63 -9.03 22.70
CA HIS A 300 26.54 -8.15 21.54
C HIS A 300 25.78 -8.78 20.38
N ASN A 301 26.04 -10.06 20.08
CA ASN A 301 25.35 -10.77 19.00
C ASN A 301 23.86 -10.96 19.31
N VAL A 302 23.52 -11.32 20.54
CA VAL A 302 22.12 -11.44 20.98
C VAL A 302 21.41 -10.09 20.93
N TYR A 303 22.08 -9.01 21.35
CA TYR A 303 21.51 -7.67 21.30
C TYR A 303 21.17 -7.23 19.87
N LYS A 304 22.06 -7.46 18.90
CA LYS A 304 21.78 -7.20 17.47
C LYS A 304 20.56 -7.97 16.96
N LEU A 305 20.43 -9.23 17.36
CA LEU A 305 19.29 -10.07 17.01
C LEU A 305 17.97 -9.47 17.54
N VAL A 306 17.94 -9.07 18.81
CA VAL A 306 16.79 -8.42 19.45
C VAL A 306 16.45 -7.08 18.80
N LEU A 307 17.46 -6.31 18.41
CA LEU A 307 17.28 -5.05 17.69
C LEU A 307 16.61 -5.28 16.33
N PHE A 308 17.13 -6.22 15.53
CA PHE A 308 16.56 -6.52 14.22
C PHE A 308 15.13 -7.06 14.33
N PHE A 309 14.87 -7.94 15.30
CA PHE A 309 13.52 -8.39 15.63
C PHE A 309 12.60 -7.21 15.94
N SER A 310 13.03 -6.25 16.77
CA SER A 310 12.22 -5.09 17.15
C SER A 310 11.94 -4.15 15.96
N VAL A 311 12.89 -3.98 15.04
CA VAL A 311 12.67 -3.22 13.79
C VAL A 311 11.63 -3.91 12.92
N GLY A 312 11.81 -5.22 12.69
CA GLY A 312 10.88 -6.03 11.90
C GLY A 312 9.47 -6.04 12.48
N LEU A 313 9.34 -6.16 13.81
CA LEU A 313 8.05 -6.15 14.51
C LEU A 313 7.28 -4.84 14.27
N GLN A 314 7.95 -3.69 14.30
CA GLN A 314 7.33 -2.39 14.06
C GLN A 314 6.90 -2.23 12.60
N LEU A 315 7.79 -2.52 11.66
CA LEU A 315 7.51 -2.43 10.22
C LEU A 315 6.39 -3.40 9.81
N ALA A 316 6.46 -4.66 10.24
CA ALA A 316 5.41 -5.66 10.00
C ALA A 316 4.04 -5.17 10.51
N SER A 317 3.99 -4.66 11.74
CA SER A 317 2.73 -4.20 12.34
C SER A 317 2.08 -3.06 11.55
N PHE A 318 2.88 -2.07 11.15
CA PHE A 318 2.39 -0.96 10.35
C PHE A 318 1.90 -1.44 8.99
N PHE A 319 2.73 -2.20 8.26
CA PHE A 319 2.38 -2.63 6.90
C PHE A 319 1.17 -3.57 6.88
N MET A 320 1.04 -4.47 7.86
CA MET A 320 -0.16 -5.32 7.97
C MET A 320 -1.42 -4.51 8.24
N LEU A 321 -1.36 -3.47 9.09
CA LEU A 321 -2.54 -2.63 9.38
C LEU A 321 -2.95 -1.82 8.16
N VAL A 322 -1.98 -1.17 7.49
CA VAL A 322 -2.27 -0.36 6.31
C VAL A 322 -2.74 -1.21 5.14
N SER A 323 -2.08 -2.34 4.85
CA SER A 323 -2.51 -3.23 3.75
C SER A 323 -3.92 -3.76 3.97
N THR A 324 -4.23 -4.16 5.21
CA THR A 324 -5.54 -4.70 5.56
C THR A 324 -6.61 -3.60 5.51
N ALA A 325 -6.30 -2.37 5.97
CA ALA A 325 -7.20 -1.22 5.89
C ALA A 325 -7.50 -0.79 4.45
N ILE A 326 -6.48 -0.72 3.60
CA ILE A 326 -6.64 -0.39 2.18
C ILE A 326 -7.51 -1.44 1.47
N TRP A 327 -7.22 -2.73 1.69
CA TRP A 327 -8.01 -3.80 1.11
C TRP A 327 -9.47 -3.74 1.56
N ALA A 328 -9.71 -3.54 2.86
CA ALA A 328 -11.06 -3.42 3.39
C ALA A 328 -11.80 -2.21 2.79
N ALA A 329 -11.12 -1.07 2.64
CA ALA A 329 -11.69 0.12 2.00
C ALA A 329 -12.05 -0.14 0.53
N LYS A 330 -11.21 -0.87 -0.21
CA LYS A 330 -11.47 -1.25 -1.60
C LYS A 330 -12.68 -2.17 -1.73
N VAL A 331 -12.77 -3.21 -0.89
CA VAL A 331 -13.86 -4.20 -0.94
C VAL A 331 -15.19 -3.63 -0.41
N ALA A 332 -15.14 -2.66 0.52
CA ALA A 332 -16.32 -2.06 1.10
C ALA A 332 -17.01 -1.00 0.21
N GLN A 333 -16.42 -0.65 -0.94
CA GLN A 333 -16.88 0.43 -1.82
C GLN A 333 -17.11 -0.07 -3.26
N GLY A 334 -18.00 0.62 -3.98
CA GLY A 334 -18.21 0.44 -5.43
C GLY A 334 -18.66 -0.95 -5.86
N ALA A 335 -18.24 -1.35 -7.05
CA ALA A 335 -18.65 -2.58 -7.72
C ALA A 335 -18.28 -3.86 -6.95
N PHE A 336 -17.16 -3.87 -6.23
CA PHE A 336 -16.74 -5.06 -5.45
C PHE A 336 -17.70 -5.39 -4.33
N LYS A 337 -18.33 -4.39 -3.70
CA LYS A 337 -19.36 -4.63 -2.69
C LYS A 337 -20.60 -5.27 -3.31
N ALA A 338 -21.01 -4.81 -4.50
CA ALA A 338 -22.18 -5.33 -5.20
C ALA A 338 -21.94 -6.76 -5.73
N LEU A 339 -20.72 -7.07 -6.14
CA LEU A 339 -20.37 -8.33 -6.82
C LEU A 339 -19.75 -9.40 -5.90
N SER A 340 -19.59 -9.12 -4.61
CA SER A 340 -19.02 -10.09 -3.66
C SER A 340 -20.09 -10.80 -2.84
N ASP A 341 -20.36 -12.06 -3.20
CA ASP A 341 -21.26 -12.95 -2.45
C ASP A 341 -20.81 -13.15 -0.99
N HIS A 342 -19.51 -12.98 -0.72
CA HIS A 342 -18.88 -13.27 0.57
C HIS A 342 -18.29 -12.02 1.26
N HIS A 343 -18.87 -10.83 1.05
CA HIS A 343 -18.40 -9.59 1.67
C HIS A 343 -18.20 -9.71 3.20
N TYR A 344 -19.06 -10.47 3.88
CA TYR A 344 -18.96 -10.71 5.32
C TYR A 344 -17.65 -11.41 5.73
N LEU A 345 -17.21 -12.43 4.99
CA LEU A 345 -15.94 -13.13 5.27
C LEU A 345 -14.74 -12.18 5.16
N TYR A 346 -14.81 -11.24 4.21
CA TYR A 346 -13.74 -10.27 4.04
C TYR A 346 -13.66 -9.28 5.20
N VAL A 347 -14.81 -8.76 5.65
CA VAL A 347 -14.88 -7.87 6.82
C VAL A 347 -14.44 -8.60 8.10
N VAL A 348 -14.86 -9.85 8.30
CA VAL A 348 -14.42 -10.66 9.45
C VAL A 348 -12.91 -10.84 9.46
N THR A 349 -12.31 -11.15 8.30
CA THR A 349 -10.85 -11.31 8.17
C THR A 349 -10.12 -10.02 8.54
N PHE A 350 -10.62 -8.86 8.08
CA PHE A 350 -10.08 -7.55 8.45
C PHE A 350 -10.11 -7.32 9.97
N VAL A 351 -11.25 -7.59 10.61
CA VAL A 351 -11.41 -7.41 12.06
C VAL A 351 -10.45 -8.32 12.84
N ILE A 352 -10.30 -9.57 12.42
CA ILE A 352 -9.37 -10.52 13.04
C ILE A 352 -7.94 -9.99 12.99
N VAL A 353 -7.45 -9.57 11.82
CA VAL A 353 -6.09 -9.03 11.68
C VAL A 353 -5.91 -7.78 12.55
N PHE A 354 -6.84 -6.84 12.50
CA PHE A 354 -6.78 -5.61 13.28
C PHE A 354 -6.70 -5.87 14.79
N VAL A 355 -7.54 -6.78 15.30
CA VAL A 355 -7.58 -7.14 16.73
C VAL A 355 -6.32 -7.90 17.15
N LEU A 356 -5.78 -8.79 16.31
CA LEU A 356 -4.62 -9.62 16.66
C LEU A 356 -3.29 -8.87 16.58
N VAL A 357 -3.13 -7.90 15.68
CA VAL A 357 -1.87 -7.15 15.52
C VAL A 357 -1.46 -6.39 16.79
N GLY A 358 -2.42 -5.81 17.52
CA GLY A 358 -2.13 -5.07 18.76
C GLY A 358 -1.50 -5.95 19.85
N PRO A 359 -2.16 -7.03 20.30
CA PRO A 359 -1.60 -8.01 21.23
C PRO A 359 -0.30 -8.63 20.72
N TRP A 360 -0.20 -8.94 19.41
CA TRP A 360 1.02 -9.48 18.80
C TRP A 360 2.22 -8.53 18.97
N LEU A 361 2.04 -7.24 18.64
CA LEU A 361 3.05 -6.20 18.77
C LEU A 361 3.48 -6.02 20.24
N LEU A 362 2.52 -5.92 21.16
CA LEU A 362 2.80 -5.73 22.58
C LEU A 362 3.50 -6.95 23.20
N LEU A 363 3.00 -8.15 22.93
CA LEU A 363 3.58 -9.39 23.44
C LEU A 363 4.97 -9.64 22.86
N GLY A 364 5.17 -9.43 21.56
CA GLY A 364 6.47 -9.57 20.90
C GLY A 364 7.52 -8.63 21.50
N TRP A 365 7.17 -7.36 21.70
CA TRP A 365 8.05 -6.40 22.36
C TRP A 365 8.40 -6.85 23.79
N ILE A 366 7.39 -7.19 24.58
CA ILE A 366 7.57 -7.52 26.00
C ILE A 366 8.33 -8.84 26.18
N CYS A 367 7.99 -9.89 25.43
CA CYS A 367 8.51 -11.24 25.65
C CYS A 367 10.00 -11.32 25.32
N VAL A 368 10.44 -10.70 24.21
CA VAL A 368 11.84 -10.70 23.79
C VAL A 368 12.70 -9.85 24.71
N ARG A 369 12.22 -8.67 25.14
CA ARG A 369 12.99 -7.81 26.06
C ARG A 369 13.11 -8.36 27.48
N ARG A 370 12.10 -9.10 27.96
CA ARG A 370 12.07 -9.67 29.31
C ARG A 370 12.43 -11.16 29.37
N GLU A 371 12.80 -11.77 28.24
CA GLU A 371 13.04 -13.22 28.10
C GLU A 371 11.90 -14.08 28.70
N CYS A 372 10.65 -13.63 28.60
CA CYS A 372 9.52 -14.27 29.29
C CYS A 372 8.94 -15.42 28.46
N LYS A 373 9.29 -16.67 28.81
CA LYS A 373 8.85 -17.89 28.11
C LYS A 373 7.33 -18.00 28.00
N THR A 374 6.59 -17.72 29.06
CA THR A 374 5.11 -17.81 29.06
C THR A 374 4.47 -16.86 28.05
N ARG A 375 4.93 -15.61 28.00
CA ARG A 375 4.41 -14.62 27.04
C ARG A 375 4.80 -14.96 25.61
N PHE A 376 5.97 -15.56 25.41
CA PHE A 376 6.41 -16.04 24.10
C PHE A 376 5.48 -17.13 23.55
N TRP A 377 5.04 -18.07 24.41
CA TRP A 377 4.06 -19.10 24.03
C TRP A 377 2.67 -18.57 23.66
N ILE A 378 2.33 -17.33 24.02
CA ILE A 378 1.11 -16.65 23.56
C ILE A 378 1.37 -15.88 22.25
N PHE A 379 2.54 -15.23 22.17
CA PHE A 379 2.98 -14.50 20.98
C PHE A 379 3.05 -15.42 19.74
N MET A 380 3.62 -16.62 19.87
CA MET A 380 3.84 -17.53 18.74
C MET A 380 2.56 -18.01 18.06
N PRO A 381 1.51 -18.48 18.78
CA PRO A 381 0.23 -18.79 18.17
C PRO A 381 -0.40 -17.61 17.43
N ILE A 382 -0.34 -16.39 17.99
CA ILE A 382 -0.88 -15.21 17.31
C ILE A 382 -0.11 -14.94 16.01
N ALA A 383 1.22 -15.04 16.03
CA ALA A 383 2.05 -14.89 14.84
C ALA A 383 1.70 -15.95 13.77
N ALA A 384 1.53 -17.22 14.17
CA ALA A 384 1.15 -18.30 13.28
C ALA A 384 -0.24 -18.07 12.65
N VAL A 385 -1.22 -17.59 13.42
CA VAL A 385 -2.55 -17.22 12.91
C VAL A 385 -2.45 -16.08 11.90
N LEU A 386 -1.68 -15.02 12.18
CA LEU A 386 -1.49 -13.91 11.24
C LEU A 386 -0.85 -14.37 9.92
N VAL A 387 0.14 -15.28 9.98
CA VAL A 387 0.75 -15.88 8.78
C VAL A 387 -0.27 -16.73 8.02
N ALA A 388 -1.02 -17.60 8.71
CA ALA A 388 -2.02 -18.46 8.10
C ALA A 388 -3.13 -17.65 7.42
N VAL A 389 -3.65 -16.62 8.09
CA VAL A 389 -4.65 -15.69 7.52
C VAL A 389 -4.09 -15.01 6.27
N SER A 390 -2.85 -14.54 6.30
CA SER A 390 -2.21 -13.92 5.13
C SER A 390 -2.12 -14.90 3.95
N CYS A 391 -1.69 -16.14 4.19
CA CYS A 391 -1.65 -17.18 3.15
C CYS A 391 -3.03 -17.51 2.57
N VAL A 392 -4.05 -17.59 3.42
CA VAL A 392 -5.44 -17.78 2.97
C VAL A 392 -5.90 -16.61 2.13
N MET A 393 -5.61 -15.36 2.53
CA MET A 393 -5.96 -14.17 1.74
C MET A 393 -5.35 -14.22 0.32
N PHE A 394 -4.08 -14.59 0.18
CA PHE A 394 -3.44 -14.79 -1.13
C PHE A 394 -4.08 -15.88 -1.99
N SER A 395 -4.83 -16.80 -1.38
CA SER A 395 -5.55 -17.87 -2.08
C SER A 395 -6.94 -17.43 -2.58
N LEU A 396 -7.46 -16.28 -2.12
CA LEU A 396 -8.78 -15.77 -2.50
C LEU A 396 -8.71 -15.10 -3.88
N LYS A 397 -9.64 -15.45 -4.77
CA LYS A 397 -9.71 -14.92 -6.16
C LYS A 397 -9.82 -13.41 -6.18
N LEU A 398 -10.73 -12.83 -5.39
CA LEU A 398 -10.90 -11.38 -5.30
C LEU A 398 -9.62 -10.68 -4.84
N TYR A 399 -8.94 -11.23 -3.83
CA TYR A 399 -7.69 -10.66 -3.34
C TYR A 399 -6.61 -10.70 -4.43
N ARG A 400 -6.48 -11.81 -5.16
CA ARG A 400 -5.56 -11.94 -6.29
C ARG A 400 -5.88 -10.97 -7.43
N CYS A 401 -7.16 -10.76 -7.72
CA CYS A 401 -7.61 -9.79 -8.72
C CYS A 401 -7.13 -8.38 -8.36
N ILE A 402 -7.41 -7.91 -7.13
CA ILE A 402 -6.95 -6.59 -6.63
C ILE A 402 -5.42 -6.54 -6.58
N PHE A 403 -4.78 -7.63 -6.16
CA PHE A 403 -3.32 -7.72 -6.11
C PHE A 403 -2.67 -7.54 -7.48
N MET A 404 -3.23 -8.15 -8.53
CA MET A 404 -2.68 -8.02 -9.88
C MET A 404 -3.01 -6.67 -10.53
N SER A 405 -4.16 -6.07 -10.22
CA SER A 405 -4.54 -4.78 -10.79
C SER A 405 -3.88 -3.58 -10.12
N TRP A 406 -3.55 -3.69 -8.83
CA TRP A 406 -3.09 -2.56 -8.02
C TRP A 406 -1.68 -2.77 -7.46
N GLN A 407 -0.68 -2.24 -8.18
CA GLN A 407 0.74 -2.38 -7.85
C GLN A 407 1.10 -1.90 -6.43
N PHE A 408 0.60 -0.74 -5.98
CA PHE A 408 0.91 -0.24 -4.64
C PHE A 408 0.45 -1.22 -3.56
N PHE A 409 -0.80 -1.69 -3.66
CA PHE A 409 -1.34 -2.71 -2.77
C PHE A 409 -0.53 -4.00 -2.79
N ALA A 410 -0.11 -4.48 -3.97
CA ALA A 410 0.73 -5.65 -4.10
C ALA A 410 2.08 -5.48 -3.37
N THR A 411 2.77 -4.37 -3.59
CA THR A 411 4.06 -4.12 -2.92
C THR A 411 3.90 -4.01 -1.41
N LEU A 412 2.83 -3.37 -0.93
CA LEU A 412 2.56 -3.19 0.49
C LEU A 412 2.27 -4.51 1.20
N THR A 413 1.45 -5.37 0.58
CA THR A 413 1.06 -6.67 1.12
C THR A 413 2.22 -7.67 1.11
N VAL A 414 3.02 -7.71 0.04
CA VAL A 414 4.25 -8.51 -0.01
C VAL A 414 5.24 -8.05 1.06
N THR A 415 5.43 -6.73 1.19
CA THR A 415 6.32 -6.16 2.22
C THR A 415 5.84 -6.53 3.63
N ALA A 416 4.54 -6.41 3.90
CA ALA A 416 3.92 -6.82 5.16
C ALA A 416 4.18 -8.31 5.47
N PHE A 417 3.94 -9.18 4.48
CA PHE A 417 4.09 -10.62 4.62
C PHE A 417 5.55 -11.03 4.85
N VAL A 418 6.49 -10.46 4.08
CA VAL A 418 7.94 -10.70 4.27
C VAL A 418 8.36 -10.28 5.67
N PHE A 419 7.98 -9.09 6.13
CA PHE A 419 8.32 -8.65 7.49
C PHE A 419 7.69 -9.51 8.57
N LEU A 420 6.44 -9.97 8.39
CA LEU A 420 5.78 -10.87 9.32
C LEU A 420 6.52 -12.20 9.45
N VAL A 421 6.90 -12.83 8.32
CA VAL A 421 7.64 -14.10 8.30
C VAL A 421 9.02 -13.92 8.92
N VAL A 422 9.79 -12.91 8.48
CA VAL A 422 11.12 -12.62 9.02
C VAL A 422 11.07 -12.36 10.51
N THR A 423 10.11 -11.55 10.98
CA THR A 423 9.95 -11.25 12.42
C THR A 423 9.58 -12.49 13.21
N THR A 424 8.75 -13.39 12.66
CA THR A 424 8.39 -14.65 13.31
C THR A 424 9.60 -15.55 13.47
N VAL A 425 10.39 -15.74 12.42
CA VAL A 425 11.65 -16.52 12.45
C VAL A 425 12.65 -15.91 13.43
N MET A 426 12.82 -14.59 13.39
CA MET A 426 13.69 -13.86 14.32
C MET A 426 13.22 -13.97 15.78
N GLY A 427 11.90 -14.01 16.01
CA GLY A 427 11.33 -14.26 17.34
C GLY A 427 11.70 -15.64 17.88
N ILE A 428 11.64 -16.69 17.05
CA ILE A 428 12.11 -18.03 17.40
C ILE A 428 13.61 -18.01 17.68
N ALA A 429 14.42 -17.37 16.84
CA ALA A 429 15.85 -17.24 17.05
C ALA A 429 16.19 -16.53 18.37
N CYS A 430 15.45 -15.48 18.75
CA CYS A 430 15.56 -14.83 20.04
C CYS A 430 15.24 -15.79 21.19
N TYR A 431 14.15 -16.56 21.09
CA TYR A 431 13.75 -17.54 22.11
C TYR A 431 14.81 -18.62 22.35
N LEU A 432 15.42 -19.14 21.28
CA LEU A 432 16.50 -20.14 21.38
C LEU A 432 17.75 -19.60 22.09
N ASN A 433 17.88 -18.28 22.22
CA ASN A 433 18.97 -17.61 22.93
C ASN A 433 18.59 -17.12 24.34
N TYR A 434 17.38 -17.41 24.84
CA TYR A 434 16.99 -17.03 26.20
C TYR A 434 17.87 -17.67 27.26
N GLY A 435 18.15 -16.93 28.35
CA GLY A 435 18.98 -17.40 29.45
C GLY A 435 20.48 -17.26 29.23
N LYS A 436 20.92 -16.80 28.05
CA LYS A 436 22.33 -16.48 27.76
C LYS A 436 22.77 -15.09 28.26
N GLY A 437 21.96 -14.44 29.10
CA GLY A 437 22.39 -13.29 29.91
C GLY A 437 21.64 -11.97 29.74
N LEU A 438 20.54 -11.86 28.97
CA LEU A 438 19.79 -10.59 28.92
C LEU A 438 19.00 -10.32 30.20
N ALA A 439 18.41 -11.35 30.83
CA ALA A 439 17.54 -11.16 32.00
C ALA A 439 18.26 -10.64 33.27
N HIS A 440 19.58 -10.80 33.38
CA HIS A 440 20.32 -10.38 34.58
C HIS A 440 20.62 -8.87 34.62
N TYR A 441 20.56 -8.20 33.47
CA TYR A 441 20.91 -6.77 33.33
C TYR A 441 19.85 -5.76 33.79
N PRO A 442 18.53 -5.97 33.56
CA PRO A 442 17.48 -5.03 33.99
C PRO A 442 17.42 -4.85 35.51
N TYR A 443 17.69 -5.90 36.29
CA TYR A 443 17.60 -5.86 37.75
C TYR A 443 18.68 -4.97 38.39
N CYS A 444 19.87 -4.86 37.77
CA CYS A 444 20.92 -3.94 38.23
C CYS A 444 20.63 -2.46 37.90
N SER A 445 19.74 -2.18 36.94
CA SER A 445 19.43 -0.81 36.50
C SER A 445 18.31 -0.16 37.32
N SER A 446 17.39 -0.95 37.91
CA SER A 446 16.30 -0.41 38.75
C SER A 446 16.72 -0.03 40.17
N HIS A 447 17.94 -0.34 40.60
CA HIS A 447 18.46 0.04 41.92
C HIS A 447 19.29 1.34 41.92
N ASN A 448 19.56 1.91 40.73
CA ASN A 448 20.41 3.11 40.56
C ASN A 448 19.67 4.28 39.85
N MET A 449 18.34 4.31 39.91
CA MET A 449 17.52 5.46 39.47
C MET A 449 16.66 5.99 40.60
#